data_AF-A0A564ZPK0-F1
#
_entry.id   AF-A0A564ZPK0-F1
#
_cell.length_a   1.000
_cell.length_b   1.000
_cell.length_c   1.000
_cell.angle_alpha   90.00
_cell.angle_beta   90.00
_cell.angle_gamma   90.00
#
_symmetry.space_group_name_H-M   'P 1'
#
loop_
_entity.id
_entity.type
_entity.pdbx_description
1 polymer ?
#
loop_
_entity_poly.entity_id
_entity_poly.type
_entity_poly.pdbx_seq_one_letter_code
_entity_poly.pdbx_strand_id
1 'polypeptide(L)'
;HGLITSYMNRKGCSFDDQRVFMLDLQYHDLRRDKGLYFTLERQGYVDRIVSDEEILSAMNTPPPDTRAYFRGMCLQKYPDEVYGASWSSVIFDTGEATVKRVPMADPSRGTRKLAAELLDRSDTAAELLENIAV
;
A
#
# COMPACT_ATOMS: atom_id res chain seq x y z
N HIS A 1 -0.86 20.06 17.55
CA HIS A 1 -1.53 20.77 18.67
C HIS A 1 -2.00 22.19 18.31
N GLY A 2 -1.34 22.94 17.40
CA GLY A 2 -1.74 24.32 17.06
C GLY A 2 -3.21 24.52 16.64
N LEU A 3 -3.78 23.61 15.84
CA LEU A 3 -5.20 23.65 15.43
C LEU A 3 -6.15 23.65 16.65
N ILE A 4 -6.00 22.65 17.53
CA ILE A 4 -6.87 22.44 18.70
C ILE A 4 -6.73 23.59 19.69
N THR A 5 -5.49 23.97 20.03
CA THR A 5 -5.24 25.12 20.93
C THR A 5 -5.83 26.41 20.39
N SER A 6 -5.69 26.67 19.09
CA SER A 6 -6.29 27.84 18.44
C SER A 6 -7.82 27.82 18.50
N TYR A 7 -8.46 26.66 18.28
CA TYR A 7 -9.90 26.53 18.41
C TYR A 7 -10.40 26.78 19.83
N MET A 8 -9.76 26.15 20.82
CA MET A 8 -10.11 26.31 22.24
C MET A 8 -10.00 27.77 22.70
N ASN A 9 -8.90 28.45 22.35
CA ASN A 9 -8.73 29.87 22.68
C ASN A 9 -9.82 30.76 22.06
N ARG A 10 -10.23 30.48 20.81
CA ARG A 10 -11.31 31.25 20.14
C ARG A 10 -12.70 30.94 20.67
N LYS A 11 -12.94 29.71 21.15
CA LYS A 11 -14.27 29.23 21.55
C LYS A 11 -14.47 29.15 23.06
N GLY A 12 -13.44 29.47 23.85
CA GLY A 12 -13.48 29.45 25.30
C GLY A 12 -13.82 28.06 25.85
N CYS A 13 -13.24 27.00 25.28
CA CYS A 13 -13.50 25.62 25.69
C CYS A 13 -12.22 24.90 26.13
N SER A 14 -12.37 23.76 26.82
CA SER A 14 -11.27 22.90 27.24
C SER A 14 -11.08 21.70 26.31
N PHE A 15 -10.06 20.89 26.57
CA PHE A 15 -9.82 19.64 25.85
C PHE A 15 -10.93 18.61 26.03
N ASP A 16 -11.70 18.68 27.12
CA ASP A 16 -12.79 17.74 27.42
C ASP A 16 -14.09 18.08 26.68
N ASP A 17 -14.11 19.17 25.92
CA ASP A 17 -15.28 19.59 25.16
C ASP A 17 -15.52 18.65 23.97
N GLN A 18 -16.77 18.20 23.80
CA GLN A 18 -17.17 17.31 22.69
C GLN A 18 -16.81 17.86 21.30
N ARG A 19 -16.76 19.19 21.15
CA ARG A 19 -16.35 19.84 19.90
C ARG A 19 -14.88 19.62 19.60
N VAL A 20 -14.02 19.55 20.63
CA VAL A 20 -12.58 19.27 20.47
C VAL A 20 -12.38 17.82 20.04
N PHE A 21 -13.11 16.87 20.62
CA PHE A 21 -13.09 15.47 20.16
C PHE A 21 -13.56 15.34 18.70
N MET A 22 -14.58 16.10 18.30
CA MET A 22 -15.04 16.11 16.91
C MET A 22 -13.96 16.65 15.96
N LEU A 23 -13.23 17.70 16.34
CA LEU A 23 -12.12 18.22 15.53
C LEU A 23 -10.99 17.22 15.37
N ASP A 24 -10.65 16.50 16.43
CA ASP A 24 -9.66 15.43 16.39
C ASP A 24 -10.07 14.34 15.39
N LEU A 25 -11.34 13.88 15.47
CA LEU A 25 -11.87 12.91 14.52
C LEU A 25 -11.88 13.45 13.08
N GLN A 26 -12.31 14.70 12.87
CA GLN A 26 -12.37 15.33 11.54
C GLN A 26 -10.99 15.60 10.92
N TYR A 27 -9.96 15.72 11.75
CA TYR A 27 -8.58 15.78 11.27
C TYR A 27 -8.16 14.51 10.54
N HIS A 28 -8.67 13.35 10.98
CA HIS A 28 -8.36 12.05 10.41
C HIS A 28 -9.33 11.57 9.32
N ASP A 29 -10.27 12.41 8.88
CA ASP A 29 -11.17 12.07 7.76
C ASP A 29 -10.39 11.98 6.44
N LEU A 30 -10.43 10.80 5.80
CA LEU A 30 -9.68 10.50 4.58
C LEU A 30 -10.26 11.15 3.32
N ARG A 31 -11.45 11.75 3.39
CA ARG A 31 -12.06 12.44 2.25
C ARG A 31 -11.36 13.79 2.03
N ARG A 32 -10.71 13.96 0.87
CA ARG A 32 -9.89 15.14 0.54
C ARG A 32 -10.64 16.48 0.64
N ASP A 33 -11.93 16.49 0.36
CA ASP A 33 -12.81 17.66 0.42
C ASP A 33 -13.33 17.98 1.83
N LYS A 34 -13.23 17.04 2.79
CA LYS A 34 -13.83 17.17 4.13
C LYS A 34 -12.82 17.14 5.27
N GLY A 35 -11.72 16.40 5.13
CA GLY A 35 -10.74 16.25 6.20
C GLY A 35 -10.03 17.56 6.55
N LEU A 36 -9.91 17.83 7.85
CA LEU A 36 -9.22 19.04 8.32
C LEU A 36 -7.73 18.99 8.00
N TYR A 37 -7.10 17.79 7.98
CA TYR A 37 -5.73 17.63 7.49
C TYR A 37 -5.55 18.22 6.08
N PHE A 38 -6.40 17.81 5.14
CA PHE A 38 -6.33 18.31 3.75
C PHE A 38 -6.64 19.80 3.63
N THR A 39 -7.48 20.33 4.52
CA THR A 39 -7.73 21.78 4.57
C THR A 39 -6.48 22.53 5.01
N LEU A 40 -5.77 22.03 6.03
CA LEU A 40 -4.52 22.63 6.52
C LEU A 40 -3.39 22.49 5.50
N GLU A 41 -3.29 21.35 4.82
CA GLU A 41 -2.35 21.11 3.73
C GLU A 41 -2.55 22.12 2.58
N ARG A 42 -3.79 22.30 2.09
CA ARG A 42 -4.10 23.32 1.07
C ARG A 42 -3.79 24.75 1.49
N GLN A 43 -3.79 25.02 2.80
CA GLN A 43 -3.46 26.33 3.37
C GLN A 43 -1.96 26.50 3.67
N GLY A 44 -1.12 25.49 3.40
CA GLY A 44 0.32 25.55 3.64
C GLY A 44 0.73 25.37 5.10
N TYR A 45 -0.15 24.82 5.94
CA TYR A 45 0.18 24.51 7.35
C TYR A 45 0.74 23.10 7.55
N VAL A 46 0.85 22.30 6.49
CA VAL A 46 1.38 20.94 6.52
C VAL A 46 2.41 20.79 5.40
N ASP A 47 3.63 20.41 5.76
CA ASP A 47 4.67 20.06 4.80
C ASP A 47 4.45 18.64 4.28
N ARG A 48 4.53 18.49 2.96
CA ARG A 48 4.44 17.19 2.28
C ARG A 48 5.84 16.67 1.97
N ILE A 49 6.01 15.35 2.09
CA ILE A 49 7.24 14.65 1.69
C ILE A 49 7.11 13.93 0.34
N VAL A 50 5.89 13.81 -0.18
CA VAL A 50 5.57 13.18 -1.47
C VAL A 50 4.44 13.93 -2.17
N SER A 51 4.48 13.91 -3.49
CA SER A 51 3.47 14.47 -4.39
C SER A 51 2.22 13.59 -4.52
N ASP A 52 1.14 14.13 -5.08
CA ASP A 52 -0.05 13.33 -5.39
C ASP A 52 0.21 12.29 -6.47
N GLU A 53 1.10 12.60 -7.42
CA GLU A 53 1.50 11.69 -8.49
C GLU A 53 2.22 10.46 -7.94
N GLU A 54 3.16 10.64 -7.02
CA GLU A 54 3.86 9.54 -6.34
C GLU A 54 2.89 8.65 -5.56
N ILE A 55 1.92 9.25 -4.87
CA ILE A 55 0.87 8.52 -4.14
C ILE A 55 0.02 7.69 -5.11
N LEU A 56 -0.45 8.29 -6.21
CA LEU A 56 -1.28 7.62 -7.20
C LEU A 56 -0.53 6.47 -7.89
N SER A 57 0.76 6.67 -8.19
CA SER A 57 1.63 5.63 -8.75
C SER A 57 1.78 4.45 -7.78
N ALA A 58 2.00 4.73 -6.49
CA ALA A 58 2.17 3.71 -5.46
C ALA A 58 0.91 2.89 -5.17
N MET A 59 -0.29 3.35 -5.56
CA MET A 59 -1.52 2.55 -5.46
C MET A 59 -1.45 1.28 -6.33
N ASN A 60 -0.76 1.35 -7.46
CA ASN A 60 -0.66 0.25 -8.43
C ASN A 60 0.76 -0.26 -8.59
N THR A 61 1.77 0.41 -8.04
CA THR A 61 3.18 0.00 -8.22
C THR A 61 3.75 -0.47 -6.89
N PRO A 62 4.11 -1.75 -6.73
CA PRO A 62 4.72 -2.23 -5.49
C PRO A 62 6.14 -1.66 -5.32
N PRO A 63 6.61 -1.49 -4.07
CA PRO A 63 7.97 -1.00 -3.82
C PRO A 63 9.01 -2.00 -4.38
N PRO A 64 9.99 -1.53 -5.17
CA PRO A 64 10.85 -2.40 -5.99
C PRO A 64 11.96 -3.11 -5.20
N ASP A 65 12.21 -2.73 -3.97
CA ASP A 65 13.35 -3.14 -3.16
C ASP A 65 13.00 -4.15 -2.07
N THR A 66 11.76 -4.64 -2.06
CA THR A 66 11.29 -5.68 -1.14
C THR A 66 10.56 -6.80 -1.88
N ARG A 67 10.27 -7.90 -1.17
CA ARG A 67 9.41 -8.99 -1.65
C ARG A 67 8.02 -8.54 -2.11
N ALA A 68 7.57 -7.35 -1.71
CA ALA A 68 6.29 -6.81 -2.18
C ALA A 68 6.29 -6.59 -3.69
N TYR A 69 7.46 -6.35 -4.32
CA TYR A 69 7.59 -6.30 -5.77
C TYR A 69 7.10 -7.59 -6.41
N PHE A 70 7.71 -8.73 -6.09
CA PHE A 70 7.30 -10.02 -6.66
C PHE A 70 5.81 -10.31 -6.43
N ARG A 71 5.30 -10.10 -5.20
CA ARG A 71 3.88 -10.35 -4.91
C ARG A 71 2.96 -9.44 -5.74
N GLY A 72 3.25 -8.14 -5.78
CA GLY A 72 2.43 -7.17 -6.52
C GLY A 72 2.43 -7.46 -8.02
N MET A 73 3.60 -7.77 -8.58
CA MET A 73 3.72 -8.12 -10.00
C MET A 73 3.00 -9.43 -10.33
N CYS A 74 3.04 -10.45 -9.45
CA CYS A 74 2.28 -11.69 -9.66
C CYS A 74 0.77 -11.42 -9.69
N LEU A 75 0.26 -10.60 -8.77
CA LEU A 75 -1.17 -10.22 -8.73
C LEU A 75 -1.60 -9.43 -9.97
N GLN A 76 -0.68 -8.70 -10.61
CA GLN A 76 -0.96 -7.94 -11.82
C GLN A 76 -0.85 -8.79 -13.09
N LYS A 77 0.16 -9.65 -13.18
CA LYS A 77 0.45 -10.43 -14.39
C LYS A 77 -0.38 -11.70 -14.49
N TYR A 78 -0.74 -12.32 -13.35
CA TYR A 78 -1.47 -13.60 -13.30
C TYR A 78 -2.72 -13.50 -12.38
N PRO A 79 -3.61 -12.52 -12.62
CA PRO A 79 -4.72 -12.27 -11.69
C PRO A 79 -5.67 -13.46 -11.56
N ASP A 80 -5.85 -14.25 -12.63
CA ASP A 80 -6.77 -15.38 -12.67
C ASP A 80 -6.16 -16.66 -12.07
N GLU A 81 -4.83 -16.78 -12.09
CA GLU A 81 -4.12 -17.93 -11.54
C GLU A 81 -3.65 -17.74 -10.09
N VAL A 82 -3.69 -16.53 -9.53
CA VAL A 82 -3.37 -16.32 -8.11
C VAL A 82 -4.56 -16.71 -7.24
N TYR A 83 -4.50 -17.94 -6.70
CA TYR A 83 -5.48 -18.45 -5.73
C TYR A 83 -5.50 -17.65 -4.42
N GLY A 84 -4.34 -17.14 -3.98
CA GLY A 84 -4.27 -16.32 -2.78
C GLY A 84 -2.88 -15.80 -2.49
N ALA A 85 -2.79 -14.70 -1.75
CA ALA A 85 -1.51 -14.08 -1.39
C ALA A 85 -1.50 -13.63 0.08
N SER A 86 -0.30 -13.65 0.68
CA SER A 86 -0.05 -13.19 2.04
C SER A 86 1.31 -12.48 2.12
N TRP A 87 1.72 -12.08 3.33
CA TRP A 87 3.06 -11.54 3.55
C TRP A 87 4.17 -12.54 3.26
N SER A 88 3.90 -13.84 3.45
CA SER A 88 4.91 -14.91 3.42
C SER A 88 4.72 -15.90 2.27
N SER A 89 3.72 -15.74 1.41
CA SER A 89 3.53 -16.61 0.25
C SER A 89 2.63 -16.02 -0.84
N VAL A 90 2.85 -16.46 -2.07
CA VAL A 90 1.84 -16.41 -3.15
C VAL A 90 1.46 -17.84 -3.51
N ILE A 91 0.17 -18.10 -3.69
CA ILE A 91 -0.41 -19.39 -4.01
C ILE A 91 -1.04 -19.28 -5.39
N PHE A 92 -0.70 -20.22 -6.26
CA PHE A 92 -1.15 -20.27 -7.65
C PHE A 92 -2.01 -21.52 -7.88
N ASP A 93 -3.08 -21.35 -8.65
CA ASP A 93 -3.88 -22.42 -9.25
C ASP A 93 -3.73 -22.34 -10.77
N THR A 94 -3.02 -23.31 -11.34
CA THR A 94 -2.75 -23.40 -12.78
C THR A 94 -3.63 -24.46 -13.47
N GLY A 95 -4.71 -24.91 -12.81
CA GLY A 95 -5.56 -25.99 -13.30
C GLY A 95 -4.99 -27.41 -13.07
N GLU A 96 -3.90 -27.52 -12.30
CA GLU A 96 -3.40 -28.81 -11.81
C GLU A 96 -4.25 -29.36 -10.65
N ALA A 97 -4.04 -30.63 -10.30
CA ALA A 97 -4.75 -31.28 -9.18
C ALA A 97 -4.51 -30.61 -7.82
N THR A 98 -3.40 -29.86 -7.65
CA THR A 98 -3.08 -29.14 -6.41
C THR A 98 -2.52 -27.75 -6.70
N VAL A 99 -2.93 -26.78 -5.88
CA VAL A 99 -2.36 -25.44 -5.89
C VAL A 99 -0.89 -25.46 -5.50
N LYS A 100 -0.08 -24.58 -6.10
CA LYS A 100 1.35 -24.45 -5.82
C LYS A 100 1.60 -23.24 -4.94
N ARG A 101 2.49 -23.38 -3.96
CA ARG A 101 2.84 -22.31 -3.03
C ARG A 101 4.27 -21.85 -3.24
N VAL A 102 4.46 -20.57 -3.54
CA VAL A 102 5.77 -19.92 -3.56
C VAL A 102 6.01 -19.26 -2.19
N PRO A 103 6.95 -19.76 -1.37
CA PRO A 103 7.27 -19.15 -0.09
C PRO A 103 8.08 -17.86 -0.27
N MET A 104 7.79 -16.86 0.56
CA MET A 104 8.41 -15.52 0.53
C MET A 104 8.86 -15.10 1.92
N ALA A 105 9.58 -15.97 2.64
CA ALA A 105 9.96 -15.73 4.05
C ALA A 105 10.87 -14.50 4.22
N ASP A 106 11.83 -14.31 3.32
CA ASP A 106 12.81 -13.23 3.36
C ASP A 106 12.25 -11.92 2.74
N PRO A 107 12.13 -10.81 3.50
CA PRO A 107 11.67 -9.52 2.99
C PRO A 107 12.56 -8.92 1.89
N SER A 108 13.84 -9.30 1.84
CA SER A 108 14.86 -8.78 0.91
C SER A 108 15.04 -9.61 -0.36
N ARG A 109 14.33 -10.75 -0.47
CA ARG A 109 14.20 -11.49 -1.74
C ARG A 109 12.96 -11.07 -2.50
N GLY A 110 12.85 -11.44 -3.78
CA GLY A 110 11.70 -11.06 -4.61
C GLY A 110 11.61 -9.56 -4.92
N THR A 111 12.73 -8.84 -4.78
CA THR A 111 12.87 -7.45 -5.23
C THR A 111 12.91 -7.39 -6.76
N ARG A 112 12.73 -6.21 -7.33
CA ARG A 112 12.86 -5.97 -8.77
C ARG A 112 14.20 -6.46 -9.30
N LYS A 113 15.29 -6.17 -8.58
CA LYS A 113 16.64 -6.61 -8.96
C LYS A 113 16.75 -8.13 -9.11
N LEU A 114 16.00 -8.89 -8.30
CA LEU A 114 16.08 -10.35 -8.26
C LEU A 114 14.99 -11.06 -9.08
N ALA A 115 13.85 -10.42 -9.27
CA ALA A 115 12.66 -11.07 -9.81
C ALA A 115 12.17 -10.49 -11.14
N ALA A 116 12.61 -9.30 -11.56
CA ALA A 116 12.12 -8.69 -12.79
C ALA A 116 12.37 -9.58 -14.01
N GLU A 117 13.61 -10.03 -14.22
CA GLU A 117 13.96 -10.90 -15.36
C GLU A 117 13.19 -12.22 -15.35
N LEU A 118 13.01 -12.82 -14.16
CA LEU A 118 12.21 -14.02 -13.98
C LEU A 118 10.74 -13.80 -14.38
N LEU A 119 10.15 -12.68 -13.97
CA LEU A 119 8.77 -12.31 -14.29
C LEU A 119 8.62 -11.93 -15.77
N ASP A 120 9.61 -11.26 -16.35
CA ASP A 120 9.61 -10.83 -17.75
C ASP A 120 9.63 -12.03 -18.70
N ARG A 121 10.39 -13.08 -18.36
CA ARG A 121 10.51 -14.31 -19.18
C ARG A 121 9.45 -15.38 -18.92
N SER A 122 8.52 -15.13 -17.99
CA SER A 122 7.44 -16.07 -17.65
C SER A 122 6.12 -15.43 -18.05
N ASP A 123 5.50 -15.86 -19.14
CA ASP A 123 4.25 -15.27 -19.63
C ASP A 123 3.03 -15.83 -18.88
N THR A 124 3.16 -17.02 -18.30
CA THR A 124 2.11 -17.66 -17.49
C THR A 124 2.59 -17.97 -16.07
N ALA A 125 1.65 -18.15 -15.13
CA ALA A 125 1.98 -18.59 -13.78
C ALA A 125 2.63 -19.99 -13.78
N ALA A 126 2.27 -20.86 -14.72
CA ALA A 126 2.89 -22.18 -14.87
C ALA A 126 4.38 -22.05 -15.23
N GLU A 127 4.72 -21.23 -16.25
CA GLU A 127 6.10 -20.94 -16.62
C GLU A 127 6.89 -20.29 -15.48
N LEU A 128 6.26 -19.40 -14.70
CA LEU A 128 6.89 -18.81 -13.54
C LEU A 128 7.30 -19.87 -12.51
N LEU A 129 6.41 -20.82 -12.21
CA LEU A 129 6.67 -21.88 -11.25
C LEU A 129 7.78 -22.82 -11.72
N GLU A 130 7.82 -23.15 -13.00
CA GLU A 130 8.91 -23.92 -13.61
C GLU A 130 10.24 -23.16 -13.51
N ASN A 131 10.25 -21.88 -13.86
CA ASN A 131 11.44 -21.03 -13.86
C ASN A 131 11.98 -20.70 -12.45
N ILE A 132 11.17 -20.87 -11.39
CA ILE A 132 11.59 -20.71 -9.98
C ILE A 132 12.27 -21.99 -9.44
N ALA A 133 11.90 -23.16 -9.96
CA ALA A 133 12.42 -24.44 -9.50
C ALA A 133 13.85 -24.74 -9.99
N VAL A 134 14.35 -23.93 -10.94
CA VAL A 134 15.71 -23.95 -11.50
C VAL A 134 16.61 -23.00 -10.72
#